data_AF-A0A392STZ2-F1
#
_entry.id   AF-A0A392STZ2-F1
#
_cell.length_a   1.000
_cell.length_b   1.000
_cell.length_c   1.000
_cell.angle_alpha   90.00
_cell.angle_beta   90.00
_cell.angle_gamma   90.00
#
_symmetry.space_group_name_H-M   'P 1'
#
loop_
_entity.id
_entity.type
_entity.pdbx_description
1 polymer ?
#
loop_
_entity_poly.entity_id
_entity_poly.type
_entity_poly.pdbx_seq_one_letter_code
_entity_poly.pdbx_strand_id
1 'polypeptide(L)'
;WWKNARQRLGAGGVAITWEMFKMEFWVKYFPADVRNRKVVEFLELKQGNMSVVEYATKFEVLSAFSPYYNTHEAEYDKCVKFESGLRPEVKHLIGFSE
;
A
#
# COMPACT_ATOMS: atom_id res chain seq x y z
N TRP A 1 -24.44 -3.63 5.95
CA TRP A 1 -23.77 -2.70 5.02
C TRP A 1 -23.88 -3.17 3.57
N TRP A 2 -23.41 -4.38 3.23
CA TRP A 2 -23.36 -4.85 1.83
C TRP A 2 -24.73 -4.94 1.18
N LYS A 3 -25.76 -5.39 1.91
CA LYS A 3 -27.16 -5.39 1.43
C LYS A 3 -27.61 -4.01 0.92
N ASN A 4 -27.22 -2.93 1.62
CA ASN A 4 -27.57 -1.56 1.25
C ASN A 4 -26.71 -1.07 0.06
N ALA A 5 -25.40 -1.38 0.05
CA ALA A 5 -24.52 -1.06 -1.07
C ALA A 5 -24.98 -1.75 -2.37
N ARG A 6 -25.39 -3.02 -2.29
CA ARG A 6 -25.91 -3.80 -3.41
C ARG A 6 -27.18 -3.20 -4.01
N GLN A 7 -28.10 -2.72 -3.16
CA GLN A 7 -29.31 -2.02 -3.61
C GLN A 7 -28.98 -0.72 -4.36
N ARG A 8 -28.01 0.06 -3.87
CA ARG A 8 -27.55 1.29 -4.52
C ARG A 8 -26.83 1.02 -5.84
N LEU A 9 -25.91 0.05 -5.88
CA LEU A 9 -25.12 -0.28 -7.07
C LEU A 9 -25.92 -0.98 -8.17
N GLY A 10 -26.89 -1.83 -7.79
CA GLY A 10 -27.75 -2.55 -8.72
C GLY A 10 -29.02 -1.80 -9.13
N ALA A 11 -29.13 -0.51 -8.78
CA ALA A 11 -30.27 0.31 -9.19
C ALA A 11 -30.35 0.37 -10.73
N GLY A 12 -31.56 0.21 -11.28
CA GLY A 12 -31.76 0.22 -12.74
C GLY A 12 -31.35 -1.06 -13.46
N GLY A 13 -31.10 -2.17 -12.76
CA GLY A 13 -30.79 -3.47 -13.38
C GLY A 13 -29.33 -3.65 -13.81
N VAL A 14 -28.44 -2.75 -13.37
CA VAL A 14 -27.00 -2.84 -13.65
C VAL A 14 -26.40 -4.05 -12.94
N ALA A 15 -25.67 -4.89 -13.69
CA ALA A 15 -24.90 -5.98 -13.12
C ALA A 15 -23.73 -5.44 -12.29
N ILE A 16 -23.62 -5.87 -11.04
CA ILE A 16 -22.54 -5.45 -10.16
C ILE A 16 -21.28 -6.23 -10.55
N THR A 17 -20.27 -5.53 -11.07
CA THR A 17 -18.98 -6.12 -11.41
C THR A 17 -18.13 -6.35 -10.17
N TRP A 18 -17.09 -7.19 -10.32
CA TRP A 18 -16.12 -7.42 -9.25
C TRP A 18 -15.38 -6.13 -8.84
N GLU A 19 -15.11 -5.27 -9.80
CA GLU A 19 -14.47 -3.96 -9.63
C GLU A 19 -15.33 -3.04 -8.77
N MET A 20 -16.64 -3.01 -9.02
CA MET A 20 -17.59 -2.21 -8.21
C MET A 20 -17.64 -2.71 -6.76
N PHE A 21 -17.65 -4.04 -6.56
CA PHE A 21 -17.57 -4.62 -5.21
C PHE A 21 -16.27 -4.22 -4.51
N LYS A 22 -15.10 -4.40 -5.17
CA LYS A 22 -13.79 -4.05 -4.61
C LYS A 22 -13.75 -2.58 -4.19
N MET A 23 -14.29 -1.68 -5.01
CA MET A 23 -14.33 -0.25 -4.73
C MET A 23 -15.19 0.08 -3.49
N GLU A 24 -16.42 -0.45 -3.40
CA GLU A 24 -17.28 -0.25 -2.23
C GLU A 24 -16.68 -0.86 -0.96
N PHE A 25 -16.09 -2.05 -1.06
CA PHE A 25 -15.39 -2.70 0.03
C PHE A 25 -14.23 -1.84 0.52
N TRP A 26 -13.41 -1.35 -0.42
CA TRP A 26 -12.25 -0.50 -0.14
C TRP A 26 -12.67 0.78 0.59
N VAL A 27 -13.70 1.49 0.10
CA VAL A 27 -14.21 2.71 0.73
C VAL A 27 -14.80 2.43 2.12
N LYS A 28 -15.49 1.30 2.30
CA LYS A 28 -16.15 0.97 3.57
C LYS A 28 -15.17 0.61 4.68
N TYR A 29 -14.16 -0.20 4.37
CA TYR A 29 -13.26 -0.78 5.36
C TYR A 29 -11.92 -0.06 5.46
N PHE A 30 -11.54 0.69 4.44
CA PHE A 30 -10.35 1.54 4.43
C PHE A 30 -10.77 2.97 4.10
N PRO A 31 -11.42 3.71 5.01
CA PRO A 31 -11.76 5.11 4.77
C PRO A 31 -10.50 5.96 4.59
N ALA A 32 -10.68 7.19 4.08
CA ALA A 32 -9.57 8.05 3.68
C ALA A 32 -8.58 8.32 4.83
N ASP A 33 -9.05 8.49 6.07
CA ASP A 33 -8.18 8.69 7.24
C ASP A 33 -7.31 7.46 7.54
N VAL A 34 -7.85 6.25 7.41
CA VAL A 34 -7.12 4.99 7.60
C VAL A 34 -6.07 4.84 6.51
N ARG A 35 -6.44 5.09 5.25
CA ARG A 35 -5.49 5.02 4.12
C ARG A 35 -4.40 6.06 4.25
N ASN A 36 -4.73 7.30 4.60
CA ASN A 36 -3.75 8.35 4.80
C ASN A 36 -2.77 8.01 5.92
N ARG A 37 -3.24 7.43 7.03
CA ARG A 37 -2.36 6.90 8.08
C ARG A 37 -1.42 5.81 7.56
N LYS A 38 -1.91 4.90 6.70
CA LYS A 38 -1.06 3.89 6.06
C LYS A 38 -0.03 4.48 5.10
N VAL A 39 -0.37 5.54 4.37
CA VAL A 39 0.59 6.28 3.54
C VAL A 39 1.66 6.96 4.39
N VAL A 40 1.29 7.61 5.49
CA VAL A 40 2.26 8.20 6.42
C VAL A 40 3.18 7.12 7.01
N GLU A 41 2.60 6.01 7.47
CA GLU A 41 3.35 4.85 7.97
C GLU A 41 4.34 4.32 6.92
N PHE A 42 3.94 4.29 5.64
CA PHE A 42 4.81 3.91 4.53
C PHE A 42 5.95 4.90 4.31
N LEU A 43 5.66 6.20 4.32
CA LEU A 43 6.64 7.24 4.07
C LEU A 43 7.73 7.25 5.15
N GLU A 44 7.34 7.02 6.40
CA GLU A 44 8.24 6.99 7.57
C GLU A 44 8.87 5.59 7.81
N LEU A 45 8.50 4.59 7.02
CA LEU A 45 8.95 3.21 7.22
C LEU A 45 10.49 3.10 7.07
N LYS A 46 11.14 2.71 8.17
CA LYS A 46 12.54 2.30 8.22
C LYS A 46 12.62 0.86 8.74
N GLN A 47 13.67 0.13 8.39
CA GLN A 47 13.91 -1.23 8.88
C GLN A 47 13.94 -1.26 10.41
N GLY A 48 14.67 -0.32 11.03
CA GLY A 48 14.83 -0.29 12.49
C GLY A 48 15.32 -1.64 13.02
N ASN A 49 14.58 -2.19 14.00
CA ASN A 49 14.90 -3.49 14.61
C ASN A 49 14.28 -4.69 13.88
N MET A 50 13.55 -4.47 12.79
CA MET A 50 12.94 -5.56 12.01
C MET A 50 14.02 -6.34 11.26
N SER A 51 13.80 -7.64 11.11
CA SER A 51 14.50 -8.41 10.08
C SER A 51 14.21 -7.82 8.70
N VAL A 52 15.10 -8.09 7.74
CA VAL A 52 14.92 -7.62 6.35
C VAL A 52 13.61 -8.18 5.76
N VAL A 53 13.24 -9.41 6.13
CA VAL A 53 12.01 -10.06 5.68
C VAL A 53 10.77 -9.33 6.22
N GLU A 54 10.74 -9.03 7.53
CA GLU A 54 9.63 -8.28 8.13
C GLU A 54 9.50 -6.88 7.56
N TYR A 55 10.64 -6.20 7.35
CA TYR A 55 10.67 -4.90 6.69
C TYR A 55 10.09 -4.98 5.26
N ALA A 56 10.51 -5.96 4.46
CA ALA A 56 10.01 -6.16 3.09
C ALA A 56 8.53 -6.47 3.04
N THR A 57 8.04 -7.40 3.86
CA THR A 57 6.60 -7.69 3.96
C THR A 57 5.82 -6.44 4.33
N LYS A 58 6.31 -5.65 5.30
CA LYS A 58 5.64 -4.41 5.72
C LYS A 58 5.68 -3.34 4.62
N PHE A 59 6.80 -3.24 3.89
CA PHE A 59 6.96 -2.33 2.77
C PHE A 59 5.96 -2.63 1.66
N GLU A 60 5.86 -3.90 1.23
CA GLU A 60 4.93 -4.33 0.19
C GLU A 60 3.48 -4.02 0.56
N VAL A 61 3.06 -4.42 1.77
CA VAL A 61 1.68 -4.19 2.27
C VAL A 61 1.35 -2.71 2.31
N LEU A 62 2.26 -1.86 2.80
CA LEU A 62 2.04 -0.43 2.92
C LEU A 62 2.13 0.31 1.58
N SER A 63 2.98 -0.15 0.65
CA SER A 63 3.11 0.43 -0.68
C SER A 63 1.79 0.36 -1.47
N ALA A 64 1.00 -0.70 -1.28
CA ALA A 64 -0.30 -0.87 -1.93
C ALA A 64 -1.32 0.22 -1.55
N PHE A 65 -1.13 0.90 -0.41
CA PHE A 65 -1.97 2.02 0.02
C PHE A 65 -1.53 3.36 -0.56
N SER A 66 -0.34 3.46 -1.14
CA SER A 66 0.20 4.69 -1.69
C SER A 66 -0.07 4.79 -3.19
N PRO A 67 -0.94 5.73 -3.65
CA PRO A 67 -1.22 5.88 -5.07
C PRO A 67 0.01 6.23 -5.91
N TYR A 68 1.02 6.89 -5.31
CA TYR A 68 2.26 7.25 -6.00
C TYR A 68 3.15 6.03 -6.27
N TYR A 69 3.23 5.11 -5.31
CA TYR A 69 4.11 3.95 -5.43
C TYR A 69 3.39 2.75 -6.03
N ASN A 70 2.07 2.65 -5.95
CA ASN A 70 1.30 1.53 -6.50
C ASN A 70 1.06 1.65 -8.02
N THR A 71 2.08 2.04 -8.78
CA THR A 71 2.07 2.11 -10.25
C THR A 71 3.29 1.38 -10.82
N HIS A 72 3.23 1.01 -12.10
CA HIS A 72 4.33 0.32 -12.77
C HIS A 72 5.52 1.25 -13.02
N GLU A 73 5.24 2.54 -13.21
CA GLU A 73 6.23 3.59 -13.44
C GLU A 73 7.04 3.91 -12.17
N ALA A 74 6.49 3.63 -10.99
CA ALA A 74 7.12 3.91 -9.69
C ALA A 74 8.01 2.77 -9.17
N GLU A 75 8.24 1.70 -9.93
CA GLU A 75 9.06 0.56 -9.49
C GLU A 75 10.50 0.97 -9.16
N TYR A 76 11.10 1.87 -9.93
CA TYR A 76 12.44 2.39 -9.62
C TYR A 76 12.45 3.18 -8.29
N ASP A 77 11.48 4.09 -8.12
CA ASP A 77 11.33 4.89 -6.90
C ASP A 77 11.04 4.01 -5.67
N LYS A 78 10.33 2.88 -5.85
CA LYS A 78 10.14 1.88 -4.80
C LYS A 78 11.46 1.26 -4.36
N CYS A 79 12.31 0.86 -5.29
CA CYS A 79 13.63 0.30 -4.97
C CYS A 79 14.47 1.30 -4.18
N VAL A 80 14.57 2.55 -4.66
CA VAL A 80 15.31 3.61 -3.96
C VAL A 80 14.74 3.86 -2.56
N LYS A 81 13.41 3.90 -2.42
CA LYS A 81 12.77 4.06 -1.11
C LYS A 81 13.04 2.86 -0.18
N PHE A 82 12.97 1.65 -0.70
CA PHE A 82 13.27 0.43 0.06
C PHE A 82 14.71 0.46 0.58
N GLU A 83 15.66 0.70 -0.32
CA GLU A 83 17.08 0.76 0.01
C GLU A 83 17.39 1.87 1.02
N SER A 84 16.81 3.06 0.82
CA SER A 84 17.01 4.19 1.74
C SER A 84 16.50 3.92 3.16
N GLY A 85 15.46 3.08 3.30
CA GLY A 85 14.91 2.68 4.60
C GLY A 85 15.64 1.53 5.28
N LEU A 86 16.57 0.85 4.60
CA LEU A 86 17.40 -0.20 5.20
C LEU A 86 18.36 0.38 6.25
N ARG A 87 18.72 -0.46 7.22
CA ARG A 87 19.72 -0.09 8.24
C ARG A 87 21.13 -0.03 7.63
N PRO A 88 22.04 0.79 8.18
CA PRO A 88 23.36 1.04 7.59
C PRO A 88 24.16 -0.25 7.33
N GLU A 89 24.12 -1.21 8.25
CA GLU A 89 24.90 -2.45 8.09
C GLU A 89 24.44 -3.28 6.89
N VAL A 90 23.14 -3.24 6.57
CA VAL A 90 22.61 -3.92 5.38
C VAL A 90 22.95 -3.14 4.11
N LYS A 91 22.84 -1.81 4.14
CA LYS A 91 23.24 -0.95 3.01
C LYS A 91 24.69 -1.19 2.59
N HIS A 92 25.59 -1.29 3.57
CA HIS A 92 27.00 -1.62 3.31
C HIS A 92 27.19 -2.98 2.65
N LEU A 93 26.44 -4.01 3.06
CA LEU A 93 26.53 -5.36 2.48
C LEU A 93 26.10 -5.41 1.01
N ILE A 94 25.12 -4.58 0.62
CA ILE A 94 24.61 -4.54 -0.75
C ILE A 94 25.34 -3.49 -1.63
N GLY A 95 26.40 -2.87 -1.11
CA GLY A 95 27.17 -1.87 -1.87
C GLY A 95 26.43 -0.55 -2.10
N PHE A 96 25.38 -0.26 -1.33
CA PHE A 96 24.65 1.00 -1.39
C PHE A 96 25.47 2.07 -0.66
N SER A 97 26.11 2.99 -1.41
CA SER A 97 26.70 4.20 -0.85
C SER A 97 25.72 5.36 -1.01
N GLU A 98 25.48 6.08 0.08
CA GLU A 98 24.72 7.35 0.08
C GLU A 98 25.30 8.40 -0.88
#